data_AF-A0A4S3MS95-F1
#
_entry.id   AF-A0A4S3MS95-F1
#
_cell.length_a   1.000
_cell.length_b   1.000
_cell.length_c   1.000
_cell.angle_alpha   90.00
_cell.angle_beta   90.00
_cell.angle_gamma   90.00
#
_symmetry.space_group_name_H-M   'P 1'
#
loop_
_entity.id
_entity.type
_entity.pdbx_description
1 polymer ?
#
loop_
_entity_poly.entity_id
_entity_poly.type
_entity_poly.pdbx_seq_one_letter_code
_entity_poly.pdbx_strand_id
1 'polypeptide(L)'
;MTRVLIPTGALGLGYDRAALARGIANRPDIIAVDGGSTDSGPSYLGRGVSKYSRASTKAEWRELMLARAEAGVPLVIGTAGTCGADSAVDWLFDITCEIAAETGQRLRVATLKSGQPAARVKAALAAGRVAPLFPAPEISGGLLDACTNIVALAGAEQIAAALQTGADIVIAGRTTDTAIIAALPLMRGDHAGAAWHGAKIGECGAIATTHPATGTIQIDFDAGGFTIEPMATAAAATPYTVSAHMLYENSDPFILHEPGGHLDVRGAVYTPLDGRRVRVEGSQWVPGRYTVKLEGARIAGYQTVALALLRDRRYVAHSREWAADVQARVAAQIVDRMGLAPEEFTLELRLIGMDATLGPLENRQGQPVEVGVLGIVTCPTEAQAAEAGKMLNPYLLHHALTENEPMPTFAFPFSPAEMQRGALYEFCLNHVMELDDPMEAFRLDVHEVGHG
;
A
#
# COMPACT_ATOMS: atom_id res chain seq x y z
N MET A 1 -14.08 -6.41 27.64
CA MET A 1 -14.72 -5.87 26.44
C MET A 1 -13.98 -4.62 26.05
N THR A 2 -13.51 -4.59 24.80
CA THR A 2 -12.82 -3.45 24.18
C THR A 2 -13.57 -3.04 22.93
N ARG A 3 -13.86 -1.75 22.79
CA ARG A 3 -14.54 -1.17 21.63
C ARG A 3 -13.55 -0.43 20.75
N VAL A 4 -13.36 -0.91 19.53
CA VAL A 4 -12.49 -0.28 18.53
C VAL A 4 -13.35 0.45 17.51
N LEU A 5 -13.10 1.74 17.30
CA LEU A 5 -13.68 2.51 16.20
C LEU A 5 -12.69 2.53 15.04
N ILE A 6 -13.15 2.15 13.85
CA ILE A 6 -12.38 2.20 12.61
C ILE A 6 -13.05 3.21 11.66
N PRO A 7 -12.56 4.47 11.61
CA PRO A 7 -13.12 5.53 10.78
C PRO A 7 -13.07 5.27 9.28
N THR A 8 -11.99 4.67 8.79
CA THR A 8 -11.71 4.44 7.37
C THR A 8 -10.70 3.30 7.20
N GLY A 9 -10.71 2.66 6.02
CA GLY A 9 -9.74 1.62 5.67
C GLY A 9 -8.37 2.14 5.24
N ALA A 10 -8.25 3.44 4.90
CA ALA A 10 -6.95 4.09 4.78
C ALA A 10 -7.09 5.61 4.93
N LEU A 11 -6.17 6.24 5.67
CA LEU A 11 -6.11 7.68 5.83
C LEU A 11 -5.86 8.38 4.47
N GLY A 12 -6.77 9.27 4.06
CA GLY A 12 -6.76 9.96 2.78
C GLY A 12 -7.82 9.49 1.78
N LEU A 13 -8.63 8.48 2.11
CA LEU A 13 -9.76 8.02 1.30
C LEU A 13 -11.10 8.68 1.68
N GLY A 14 -11.15 9.42 2.78
CA GLY A 14 -12.38 10.00 3.33
C GLY A 14 -13.26 9.00 4.09
N TYR A 15 -14.28 9.53 4.77
CA TYR A 15 -15.28 8.78 5.53
C TYR A 15 -16.54 9.62 5.76
N ASP A 16 -17.66 8.98 6.13
CA ASP A 16 -18.89 9.67 6.53
C ASP A 16 -18.71 10.31 7.93
N ARG A 17 -18.67 11.64 7.99
CA ARG A 17 -18.54 12.40 9.26
C ARG A 17 -19.68 12.14 10.24
N ALA A 18 -20.89 11.88 9.74
CA ALA A 18 -22.00 11.54 10.61
C ALA A 18 -21.83 10.13 11.20
N ALA A 19 -21.21 9.21 10.45
CA ALA A 19 -20.85 7.88 10.95
C ALA A 19 -19.73 7.95 11.99
N LEU A 20 -18.70 8.77 11.76
CA LEU A 20 -17.67 9.04 12.75
C LEU A 20 -18.28 9.56 14.05
N ALA A 21 -19.13 10.60 13.98
CA ALA A 21 -19.78 11.17 15.17
C ALA A 21 -20.62 10.14 15.95
N ARG A 22 -21.33 9.23 15.26
CA ARG A 22 -22.05 8.12 15.91
C ARG A 22 -21.12 7.14 16.60
N GLY A 23 -19.99 6.80 15.96
CA GLY A 23 -18.95 5.97 16.55
C GLY A 23 -18.35 6.60 17.81
N ILE A 24 -18.08 7.90 17.79
CA ILE A 24 -17.60 8.65 18.97
C ILE A 24 -18.64 8.68 20.08
N ALA A 25 -19.91 8.91 19.76
CA ALA A 25 -21.02 8.86 20.73
C ALA A 25 -21.16 7.49 21.42
N ASN A 26 -20.70 6.41 20.76
CA ASN A 26 -20.65 5.07 21.35
C ASN A 26 -19.50 4.88 22.35
N ARG A 27 -18.67 5.90 22.61
CA ARG A 27 -17.55 5.86 23.58
C ARG A 27 -16.59 4.71 23.28
N PRO A 28 -15.85 4.76 22.16
CA PRO A 28 -14.84 3.75 21.87
C PRO A 28 -13.73 3.78 22.91
N ASP A 29 -12.93 2.72 22.98
CA ASP A 29 -11.72 2.63 23.80
C ASP A 29 -10.45 3.05 23.03
N ILE A 30 -10.52 3.04 21.71
CA ILE A 30 -9.44 3.36 20.78
C ILE A 30 -10.01 3.69 19.41
N ILE A 31 -9.35 4.61 18.71
CA ILE A 31 -9.58 4.86 17.28
C ILE A 31 -8.38 4.27 16.53
N ALA A 32 -8.64 3.32 15.64
CA ALA A 32 -7.62 2.62 14.85
C ALA A 32 -7.83 2.92 13.36
N VAL A 33 -6.76 3.30 12.66
CA VAL A 33 -6.79 3.65 11.23
C VAL A 33 -5.55 3.05 10.56
N ASP A 34 -5.71 2.55 9.34
CA ASP A 34 -4.56 2.19 8.50
C ASP A 34 -4.09 3.40 7.65
N GLY A 35 -2.80 3.47 7.34
CA GLY A 35 -2.25 4.40 6.36
C GLY A 35 -2.29 3.88 4.91
N GLY A 36 -2.80 2.67 4.70
CA GLY A 36 -2.92 1.96 3.43
C GLY A 36 -1.82 0.91 3.23
N SER A 37 -1.85 0.24 2.07
CA SER A 37 -0.95 -0.86 1.74
C SER A 37 -0.03 -0.56 0.55
N THR A 38 0.94 -1.44 0.33
CA THR A 38 1.87 -1.38 -0.82
C THR A 38 1.26 -1.90 -2.14
N ASP A 39 -0.06 -2.14 -2.21
CA ASP A 39 -0.74 -2.75 -3.38
C ASP A 39 -0.66 -1.92 -4.66
N SER A 40 -0.53 -0.59 -4.54
CA SER A 40 -0.28 0.27 -5.70
C SER A 40 1.11 0.14 -6.30
N GLY A 41 1.94 -0.73 -5.75
CA GLY A 41 3.26 -1.08 -6.25
C GLY A 41 4.41 -0.47 -5.42
N PRO A 42 5.64 -0.80 -5.83
CA PRO A 42 6.86 -0.62 -5.03
C PRO A 42 7.35 0.82 -4.94
N SER A 43 6.81 1.75 -5.74
CA SER A 43 7.34 3.11 -5.85
C SER A 43 7.31 3.88 -4.53
N TYR A 44 6.27 3.72 -3.71
CA TYR A 44 6.11 4.51 -2.49
C TYR A 44 7.06 4.04 -1.38
N LEU A 45 7.20 2.72 -1.22
CA LEU A 45 8.22 2.13 -0.36
C LEU A 45 9.62 2.46 -0.88
N GLY A 46 9.86 2.30 -2.18
CA GLY A 46 11.14 2.59 -2.81
C GLY A 46 11.61 4.02 -2.59
N ARG A 47 10.71 4.99 -2.67
CA ARG A 47 11.00 6.41 -2.43
C ARG A 47 10.94 6.82 -0.96
N GLY A 48 10.28 6.04 -0.11
CA GLY A 48 9.99 6.40 1.28
C GLY A 48 9.08 7.62 1.40
N VAL A 49 8.05 7.72 0.56
CA VAL A 49 7.11 8.86 0.57
C VAL A 49 5.66 8.39 0.59
N SER A 50 4.78 9.23 1.13
CA SER A 50 3.35 8.95 1.14
C SER A 50 2.76 8.86 -0.26
N LYS A 51 1.83 7.93 -0.45
CA LYS A 51 0.98 7.85 -1.64
C LYS A 51 -0.05 8.96 -1.67
N TYR A 52 -0.65 9.25 -0.53
CA TYR A 52 -1.77 10.17 -0.42
C TYR A 52 -1.29 11.63 -0.34
N SER A 53 -2.15 12.53 -0.81
CA SER A 53 -1.84 13.96 -0.80
C SER A 53 -1.69 14.47 0.63
N ARG A 54 -0.66 15.26 0.89
CA ARG A 54 -0.44 15.89 2.20
C ARG A 54 -1.65 16.71 2.67
N ALA A 55 -2.28 17.44 1.76
CA ALA A 55 -3.43 18.29 2.09
C ALA A 55 -4.63 17.45 2.55
N SER A 56 -4.95 16.37 1.81
CA SER A 56 -6.03 15.45 2.17
C SER A 56 -5.73 14.73 3.49
N THR A 57 -4.51 14.18 3.62
CA THR A 57 -4.08 13.50 4.85
C THR A 57 -4.14 14.43 6.07
N LYS A 58 -3.62 15.66 5.98
CA LYS A 58 -3.68 16.62 7.09
C LYS A 58 -5.13 16.96 7.48
N ALA A 59 -6.00 17.17 6.49
CA ALA A 59 -7.40 17.52 6.75
C ALA A 59 -8.14 16.41 7.50
N GLU A 60 -8.02 15.15 7.03
CA GLU A 60 -8.63 13.99 7.70
C GLU A 60 -7.97 13.70 9.05
N TRP A 61 -6.64 13.75 9.13
CA TRP A 61 -5.92 13.52 10.38
C TRP A 61 -6.31 14.54 11.45
N ARG A 62 -6.53 15.81 11.08
CA ARG A 62 -7.03 16.84 11.99
C ARG A 62 -8.39 16.46 12.59
N GLU A 63 -9.32 16.00 11.76
CA GLU A 63 -10.64 15.57 12.23
C GLU A 63 -10.53 14.38 13.19
N LEU A 64 -9.68 13.40 12.89
CA LEU A 64 -9.46 12.25 13.75
C LEU A 64 -8.78 12.62 15.07
N MET A 65 -7.83 13.55 15.07
CA MET A 65 -7.22 14.10 16.29
C MET A 65 -8.25 14.80 17.18
N LEU A 66 -9.20 15.52 16.60
CA LEU A 66 -10.29 16.16 17.34
C LEU A 66 -11.29 15.12 17.89
N ALA A 67 -11.66 14.13 17.08
CA ALA A 67 -12.56 13.04 17.49
C ALA A 67 -11.97 12.21 18.64
N ARG A 68 -10.66 11.93 18.55
CA ARG A 68 -9.83 11.34 19.60
C ARG A 68 -9.91 12.15 20.89
N ALA A 69 -9.71 13.46 20.81
CA ALA A 69 -9.75 14.35 21.97
C ALA A 69 -11.15 14.42 22.60
N GLU A 70 -12.21 14.43 21.78
CA GLU A 70 -13.60 14.37 22.23
C GLU A 70 -13.92 13.06 22.98
N ALA A 71 -13.46 11.92 22.45
CA ALA A 71 -13.67 10.61 23.06
C ALA A 71 -12.74 10.35 24.27
N GLY A 72 -11.60 11.03 24.36
CA GLY A 72 -10.61 10.82 25.42
C GLY A 72 -9.86 9.49 25.31
N VAL A 73 -9.58 9.04 24.09
CA VAL A 73 -8.96 7.72 23.81
C VAL A 73 -7.72 7.83 22.93
N PRO A 74 -6.83 6.82 22.87
CA PRO A 74 -5.71 6.83 21.92
C PRO A 74 -6.19 6.77 20.47
N LEU A 75 -5.45 7.45 19.59
CA LEU A 75 -5.56 7.33 18.14
C LEU A 75 -4.31 6.61 17.62
N VAL A 76 -4.50 5.51 16.90
CA VAL A 76 -3.40 4.69 16.38
C VAL A 76 -3.50 4.65 14.86
N ILE A 77 -2.37 4.91 14.22
CA ILE A 77 -2.18 4.65 12.80
C ILE A 77 -1.02 3.70 12.56
N GLY A 78 -1.28 2.63 11.81
CA GLY A 78 -0.26 1.76 11.23
C GLY A 78 0.02 2.11 9.77
N THR A 79 1.14 1.59 9.25
CA THR A 79 1.60 1.81 7.88
C THR A 79 1.55 3.29 7.46
N ALA A 80 2.15 4.17 8.26
CA ALA A 80 2.16 5.61 8.00
C ALA A 80 2.58 5.92 6.55
N GLY A 81 1.77 6.73 5.86
CA GLY A 81 1.99 7.10 4.46
C GLY A 81 1.96 5.93 3.49
N THR A 82 1.19 4.87 3.76
CA THR A 82 0.93 3.73 2.85
C THR A 82 2.09 2.75 2.65
N CYS A 83 3.32 3.21 2.83
CA CYS A 83 4.52 2.38 2.72
C CYS A 83 5.13 2.01 4.08
N GLY A 84 4.84 2.79 5.14
CA GLY A 84 5.37 2.54 6.47
C GLY A 84 6.88 2.71 6.60
N ALA A 85 7.54 3.39 5.65
CA ALA A 85 8.95 3.75 5.77
C ALA A 85 9.18 4.74 6.92
N ASP A 86 10.37 4.74 7.52
CA ASP A 86 10.73 5.65 8.62
C ASP A 86 10.49 7.13 8.27
N SER A 87 10.78 7.53 7.02
CA SER A 87 10.52 8.88 6.50
C SER A 87 9.03 9.22 6.37
N ALA A 88 8.17 8.22 6.15
CA ALA A 88 6.73 8.41 6.12
C ALA A 88 6.13 8.54 7.54
N VAL A 89 6.74 7.86 8.53
CA VAL A 89 6.45 8.08 9.96
C VAL A 89 6.81 9.50 10.36
N ASP A 90 8.02 9.96 10.02
CA ASP A 90 8.47 11.34 10.30
C ASP A 90 7.56 12.38 9.64
N TRP A 91 7.18 12.15 8.38
CA TRP A 91 6.27 13.02 7.66
C TRP A 91 4.90 13.17 8.32
N LEU A 92 4.30 12.07 8.82
CA LEU A 92 3.01 12.14 9.52
C LEU A 92 3.15 12.71 10.94
N PHE A 93 4.29 12.49 11.58
CA PHE A 93 4.62 13.16 12.85
C PHE A 93 4.69 14.68 12.68
N ASP A 94 5.34 15.18 11.62
CA ASP A 94 5.39 16.61 11.32
C ASP A 94 3.99 17.21 11.10
N ILE A 95 3.12 16.50 10.36
CA ILE A 95 1.71 16.88 10.19
C ILE A 95 0.98 16.92 11.54
N THR A 96 1.24 15.95 12.42
CA THR A 96 0.64 15.87 13.76
C THR A 96 1.07 17.07 14.62
N CYS A 97 2.35 17.42 14.59
CA CYS A 97 2.88 18.61 15.28
C CYS A 97 2.24 19.91 14.77
N GLU A 98 2.11 20.06 13.44
CA GLU A 98 1.46 21.20 12.82
C GLU A 98 -0.01 21.32 13.28
N ILE A 99 -0.77 20.23 13.25
CA ILE A 99 -2.17 20.22 13.70
C ILE A 99 -2.28 20.50 15.20
N ALA A 100 -1.39 19.94 16.01
CA ALA A 100 -1.39 20.16 17.45
C ALA A 100 -1.21 21.66 17.77
N ALA A 101 -0.28 22.33 17.10
CA ALA A 101 -0.10 23.78 17.20
C ALA A 101 -1.36 24.55 16.73
N GLU A 102 -1.95 24.18 15.60
CA GLU A 102 -3.15 24.82 15.05
C GLU A 102 -4.43 24.59 15.86
N THR A 103 -4.48 23.54 16.68
CA THR A 103 -5.65 23.17 17.50
C THR A 103 -5.42 23.41 19.00
N GLY A 104 -4.23 23.88 19.39
CA GLY A 104 -3.87 24.11 20.79
C GLY A 104 -3.79 22.83 21.64
N GLN A 105 -3.58 21.67 21.01
CA GLN A 105 -3.49 20.40 21.74
C GLN A 105 -2.09 20.20 22.33
N ARG A 106 -2.06 19.57 23.51
CA ARG A 106 -0.86 18.99 24.12
C ARG A 106 -1.01 17.47 24.05
N LEU A 107 -0.05 16.79 23.46
CA LEU A 107 -0.12 15.39 23.07
C LEU A 107 1.18 14.70 23.44
N ARG A 108 1.08 13.51 24.02
CA ARG A 108 2.16 12.54 23.97
C ARG A 108 2.05 11.73 22.68
N VAL A 109 3.06 11.74 21.82
CA VAL A 109 3.04 11.00 20.56
C VAL A 109 4.12 9.92 20.60
N ALA A 110 3.74 8.67 20.35
CA ALA A 110 4.68 7.57 20.16
C ALA A 110 4.90 7.32 18.67
N THR A 111 6.14 7.32 18.21
CA THR A 111 6.51 6.92 16.85
C THR A 111 7.18 5.56 16.89
N LEU A 112 6.66 4.59 16.14
CA LEU A 112 7.19 3.23 16.04
C LEU A 112 7.76 3.02 14.64
N LYS A 113 9.08 3.00 14.52
CA LYS A 113 9.79 2.88 13.25
C LYS A 113 10.19 1.44 12.96
N SER A 114 10.01 1.02 11.71
CA SER A 114 10.11 -0.37 11.25
C SER A 114 11.18 -0.59 10.19
N GLY A 115 11.90 0.45 9.79
CA GLY A 115 13.00 0.38 8.83
C GLY A 115 14.12 -0.55 9.29
N GLN A 116 14.57 -1.43 8.39
CA GLN A 116 15.65 -2.37 8.66
C GLN A 116 16.92 -1.98 7.90
N PRO A 117 18.07 -1.82 8.57
CA PRO A 117 19.33 -1.66 7.87
C PRO A 117 19.69 -2.97 7.14
N ALA A 118 20.17 -2.87 5.90
CA ALA A 118 20.60 -4.03 5.11
C ALA A 118 21.59 -4.93 5.85
N ALA A 119 22.48 -4.35 6.66
CA ALA A 119 23.42 -5.09 7.51
C ALA A 119 22.75 -6.06 8.49
N ARG A 120 21.62 -5.67 9.12
CA ARG A 120 20.87 -6.54 10.03
C ARG A 120 20.25 -7.72 9.26
N VAL A 121 19.62 -7.42 8.12
CA VAL A 121 18.97 -8.45 7.30
C VAL A 121 20.01 -9.44 6.74
N LYS A 122 21.19 -8.96 6.33
CA LYS A 122 22.31 -9.82 5.91
C LYS A 122 22.80 -10.72 7.05
N ALA A 123 22.94 -10.18 8.26
CA ALA A 123 23.34 -10.97 9.43
C ALA A 123 22.30 -12.05 9.75
N ALA A 124 21.00 -11.71 9.73
CA ALA A 124 19.91 -12.67 9.94
C ALA A 124 19.87 -13.75 8.84
N LEU A 125 20.09 -13.37 7.57
CA LEU A 125 20.17 -14.30 6.45
C LEU A 125 21.33 -15.28 6.63
N ALA A 126 22.53 -14.80 6.97
CA ALA A 126 23.71 -15.63 7.22
C ALA A 126 23.52 -16.58 8.41
N ALA A 127 22.72 -16.19 9.39
CA ALA A 127 22.36 -17.01 10.54
C ALA A 127 21.20 -17.99 10.27
N GLY A 128 20.63 -18.02 9.06
CA GLY A 128 19.49 -18.88 8.72
C GLY A 128 18.16 -18.46 9.36
N ARG A 129 18.03 -17.19 9.78
CA ARG A 129 16.83 -16.62 10.42
C ARG A 129 15.89 -15.91 9.46
N VAL A 130 16.19 -15.92 8.16
CA VAL A 130 15.33 -15.35 7.11
C VAL A 130 14.82 -16.49 6.24
N ALA A 131 13.50 -16.58 6.09
CA ALA A 131 12.84 -17.61 5.30
C ALA A 131 11.94 -17.00 4.21
N PRO A 132 11.87 -17.59 3.00
CA PRO A 132 11.02 -17.10 1.92
C PRO A 132 9.53 -17.38 2.18
N LEU A 133 8.66 -16.44 1.83
CA LEU A 133 7.22 -16.67 1.68
C LEU A 133 6.91 -16.85 0.19
N PHE A 134 6.20 -17.90 -0.21
CA PHE A 134 5.86 -18.07 -1.62
C PHE A 134 5.07 -16.85 -2.16
N PRO A 135 5.40 -16.28 -3.34
CA PRO A 135 6.46 -16.66 -4.28
C PRO A 135 7.71 -15.74 -4.17
N ALA A 136 8.44 -15.77 -3.06
CA ALA A 136 9.61 -14.91 -2.84
C ALA A 136 10.70 -15.10 -3.90
N PRO A 137 11.36 -14.01 -4.34
CA PRO A 137 12.57 -14.12 -5.14
C PRO A 137 13.74 -14.62 -4.29
N GLU A 138 14.78 -15.15 -4.95
CA GLU A 138 16.06 -15.38 -4.27
C GLU A 138 16.70 -14.05 -3.85
N ILE A 139 17.31 -14.03 -2.67
CA ILE A 139 17.93 -12.84 -2.10
C ILE A 139 19.42 -13.05 -1.88
N SER A 140 20.20 -11.99 -2.07
CA SER A 140 21.65 -11.96 -1.86
C SER A 140 22.06 -10.72 -1.08
N GLY A 141 23.28 -10.72 -0.53
CA GLY A 141 23.83 -9.55 0.14
C GLY A 141 23.86 -8.31 -0.77
N GLY A 142 24.21 -8.47 -2.05
CA GLY A 142 24.21 -7.38 -3.02
C GLY A 142 22.81 -6.84 -3.34
N LEU A 143 21.79 -7.70 -3.38
CA LEU A 143 20.39 -7.27 -3.52
C LEU A 143 19.93 -6.48 -2.30
N LEU A 144 20.26 -6.93 -1.09
CA LEU A 144 19.93 -6.24 0.15
C LEU A 144 20.60 -4.86 0.25
N ASP A 145 21.84 -4.73 -0.25
CA ASP A 145 22.56 -3.46 -0.31
C ASP A 145 21.97 -2.50 -1.37
N ALA A 146 21.30 -3.04 -2.40
CA ALA A 146 20.62 -2.25 -3.43
C ALA A 146 19.20 -1.79 -3.03
N CYS A 147 18.64 -2.31 -1.93
CA CYS A 147 17.37 -1.87 -1.41
C CYS A 147 17.45 -0.39 -1.00
N THR A 148 16.52 0.43 -1.48
CA THR A 148 16.40 1.81 -1.01
C THR A 148 15.69 1.88 0.33
N ASN A 149 14.72 0.99 0.56
CA ASN A 149 14.06 0.80 1.85
C ASN A 149 13.76 -0.68 2.08
N ILE A 150 13.97 -1.12 3.33
CA ILE A 150 13.50 -2.40 3.85
C ILE A 150 12.69 -2.10 5.11
N VAL A 151 11.51 -2.69 5.24
CA VAL A 151 10.63 -2.55 6.41
C VAL A 151 10.25 -3.92 6.95
N ALA A 152 10.12 -4.02 8.27
CA ALA A 152 9.53 -5.17 8.95
C ALA A 152 8.08 -4.87 9.33
N LEU A 153 7.15 -5.79 9.09
CA LEU A 153 5.75 -5.62 9.49
C LEU A 153 5.63 -5.86 11.00
N ALA A 154 5.32 -4.80 11.75
CA ALA A 154 5.03 -4.89 13.17
C ALA A 154 3.71 -5.65 13.44
N GLY A 155 3.70 -6.45 14.50
CA GLY A 155 2.54 -7.14 15.04
C GLY A 155 1.88 -6.36 16.18
N ALA A 156 0.97 -7.02 16.89
CA ALA A 156 0.19 -6.41 17.97
C ALA A 156 1.06 -6.01 19.17
N GLU A 157 2.15 -6.74 19.43
CA GLU A 157 3.06 -6.52 20.54
C GLU A 157 3.77 -5.17 20.45
N GLN A 158 4.18 -4.75 19.26
CA GLN A 158 4.86 -3.47 19.08
C GLN A 158 3.89 -2.29 19.18
N ILE A 159 2.66 -2.44 18.68
CA ILE A 159 1.59 -1.45 18.89
C ILE A 159 1.22 -1.37 20.37
N ALA A 160 1.15 -2.51 21.06
CA ALA A 160 0.91 -2.57 22.49
C ALA A 160 2.01 -1.85 23.29
N ALA A 161 3.28 -2.07 22.95
CA ALA A 161 4.40 -1.36 23.56
C ALA A 161 4.28 0.16 23.37
N ALA A 162 3.87 0.63 22.18
CA ALA A 162 3.63 2.04 21.93
C ALA A 162 2.46 2.60 22.75
N LEU A 163 1.35 1.88 22.85
CA LEU A 163 0.18 2.25 23.68
C LEU A 163 0.54 2.32 25.17
N GLN A 164 1.38 1.40 25.67
CA GLN A 164 1.82 1.35 27.08
C GLN A 164 2.63 2.57 27.53
N THR A 165 3.17 3.36 26.60
CA THR A 165 3.83 4.64 26.92
C THR A 165 2.84 5.72 27.43
N GLY A 166 1.54 5.43 27.36
CA GLY A 166 0.47 6.40 27.63
C GLY A 166 0.35 7.43 26.51
N ALA A 167 0.81 7.09 25.30
CA ALA A 167 0.73 7.97 24.15
C ALA A 167 -0.71 8.29 23.79
N ASP A 168 -0.92 9.57 23.50
CA ASP A 168 -2.17 10.05 22.99
C ASP A 168 -2.40 9.62 21.54
N ILE A 169 -1.32 9.60 20.77
CA ILE A 169 -1.29 9.21 19.37
C ILE A 169 -0.13 8.24 19.16
N VAL A 170 -0.39 7.12 18.48
CA VAL A 170 0.65 6.20 18.01
C VAL A 170 0.74 6.32 16.48
N ILE A 171 1.94 6.60 15.97
CA ILE A 171 2.26 6.61 14.55
C ILE A 171 3.26 5.50 14.30
N ALA A 172 2.79 4.39 13.73
CA ALA A 172 3.63 3.26 13.38
C ALA A 172 4.00 3.27 11.89
N GLY A 173 5.22 2.79 11.61
CA GLY A 173 5.69 2.44 10.28
C GLY A 173 4.94 1.23 9.76
N ARG A 174 5.61 0.35 9.00
CA ARG A 174 4.93 -0.81 8.41
C ARG A 174 4.44 -1.76 9.51
N THR A 175 3.15 -2.07 9.49
CA THR A 175 2.48 -3.02 10.39
C THR A 175 1.78 -4.08 9.55
N THR A 176 1.35 -5.18 10.17
CA THR A 176 0.18 -5.87 9.64
C THR A 176 -1.06 -5.03 9.95
N ASP A 177 -2.01 -5.02 9.03
CA ASP A 177 -3.17 -4.12 9.12
C ASP A 177 -4.05 -4.52 10.33
N THR A 178 -4.13 -5.83 10.61
CA THR A 178 -4.80 -6.38 11.79
C THR A 178 -4.18 -5.97 13.12
N ALA A 179 -2.85 -5.82 13.20
CA ALA A 179 -2.15 -5.51 14.45
C ALA A 179 -2.64 -4.19 15.08
N ILE A 180 -3.01 -3.22 14.25
CA ILE A 180 -3.48 -1.89 14.66
C ILE A 180 -4.78 -2.01 15.48
N ILE A 181 -5.67 -2.92 15.07
CA ILE A 181 -6.99 -3.12 15.70
C ILE A 181 -6.89 -4.16 16.84
N ALA A 182 -6.09 -5.21 16.67
CA ALA A 182 -5.99 -6.31 17.62
C ALA A 182 -5.23 -5.96 18.90
N ALA A 183 -4.31 -4.98 18.85
CA ALA A 183 -3.41 -4.65 19.97
C ALA A 183 -4.14 -4.39 21.30
N LEU A 184 -5.07 -3.44 21.34
CA LEU A 184 -5.73 -3.08 22.60
C LEU A 184 -6.65 -4.20 23.15
N PRO A 185 -7.48 -4.89 22.34
CA PRO A 185 -8.22 -6.06 22.79
C PRO A 185 -7.32 -7.15 23.40
N LEU A 186 -6.18 -7.46 22.76
CA LEU A 186 -5.22 -8.44 23.26
C LEU A 186 -4.58 -7.99 24.58
N MET A 187 -4.17 -6.71 24.69
CA MET A 187 -3.63 -6.14 25.92
C MET A 187 -4.60 -6.23 27.10
N ARG A 188 -5.91 -6.13 26.83
CA ARG A 188 -6.97 -6.18 27.84
C ARG A 188 -7.47 -7.60 28.13
N GLY A 189 -6.93 -8.61 27.45
CA GLY A 189 -7.29 -10.01 27.65
C GLY A 189 -8.63 -10.43 27.06
N ASP A 190 -9.14 -9.71 26.04
CA ASP A 190 -10.26 -10.20 25.23
C ASP A 190 -9.82 -11.44 24.40
N HIS A 191 -10.77 -12.17 23.82
CA HIS A 191 -10.50 -13.45 23.17
C HIS A 191 -9.53 -13.32 21.99
N ALA A 192 -8.34 -13.94 22.07
CA ALA A 192 -7.26 -13.72 21.10
C ALA A 192 -7.65 -14.05 19.65
N GLY A 193 -8.31 -15.18 19.42
CA GLY A 193 -8.81 -15.52 18.07
C GLY A 193 -9.88 -14.55 17.56
N ALA A 194 -10.63 -13.91 18.47
CA ALA A 194 -11.63 -12.93 18.09
C ALA A 194 -11.00 -11.57 17.80
N ALA A 195 -9.97 -11.18 18.57
CA ALA A 195 -9.19 -9.96 18.35
C ALA A 195 -8.58 -9.95 16.95
N TRP A 196 -7.88 -11.01 16.56
CA TRP A 196 -7.29 -11.14 15.22
C TRP A 196 -8.34 -11.24 14.11
N HIS A 197 -9.42 -12.00 14.31
CA HIS A 197 -10.46 -12.11 13.29
C HIS A 197 -11.22 -10.81 13.10
N GLY A 198 -11.70 -10.18 14.17
CA GLY A 198 -12.38 -8.89 14.07
C GLY A 198 -11.45 -7.81 13.52
N ALA A 199 -10.16 -7.85 13.84
CA ALA A 199 -9.17 -6.99 13.21
C ALA A 199 -9.07 -7.22 11.71
N LYS A 200 -8.96 -8.47 11.23
CA LYS A 200 -9.00 -8.78 9.79
C LYS A 200 -10.27 -8.27 9.12
N ILE A 201 -11.43 -8.44 9.76
CA ILE A 201 -12.69 -7.92 9.22
C ILE A 201 -12.70 -6.38 9.13
N GLY A 202 -12.02 -5.71 10.06
CA GLY A 202 -12.08 -4.26 10.18
C GLY A 202 -10.92 -3.50 9.53
N GLU A 203 -9.85 -4.17 9.09
CA GLU A 203 -8.61 -3.52 8.63
C GLU A 203 -8.84 -2.58 7.43
N CYS A 204 -9.74 -2.94 6.52
CA CYS A 204 -10.13 -2.09 5.39
C CYS A 204 -11.40 -1.26 5.65
N GLY A 205 -11.75 -0.99 6.91
CA GLY A 205 -12.94 -0.22 7.29
C GLY A 205 -14.24 -0.91 6.88
N ALA A 206 -15.15 -0.18 6.25
CA ALA A 206 -16.50 -0.68 5.95
C ALA A 206 -16.61 -1.71 4.79
N ILE A 207 -15.51 -2.21 4.21
CA ILE A 207 -15.56 -3.18 3.10
C ILE A 207 -16.35 -4.45 3.46
N ALA A 208 -16.29 -4.91 4.71
CA ALA A 208 -17.03 -6.07 5.21
C ALA A 208 -18.55 -5.82 5.45
N THR A 209 -19.14 -4.82 4.79
CA THR A 209 -20.54 -4.37 5.00
C THR A 209 -21.30 -4.26 3.67
N THR A 210 -22.62 -4.05 3.73
CA THR A 210 -23.45 -3.86 2.52
C THR A 210 -23.16 -2.56 1.76
N HIS A 211 -22.51 -1.58 2.38
CA HIS A 211 -22.18 -0.30 1.76
C HIS A 211 -20.72 0.11 2.06
N PRO A 212 -19.72 -0.50 1.37
CA PRO A 212 -18.29 -0.25 1.62
C PRO A 212 -17.87 1.22 1.64
N ALA A 213 -18.48 2.04 0.78
CA ALA A 213 -18.12 3.45 0.63
C ALA A 213 -18.45 4.32 1.86
N THR A 214 -19.18 3.81 2.85
CA THR A 214 -19.51 4.59 4.05
C THR A 214 -18.35 4.75 5.05
N GLY A 215 -17.30 3.93 4.90
CA GLY A 215 -16.02 4.06 5.61
C GLY A 215 -16.02 3.54 7.05
N THR A 216 -16.88 4.06 7.92
CA THR A 216 -16.76 3.89 9.38
C THR A 216 -17.49 2.67 9.93
N ILE A 217 -16.78 1.86 10.70
CA ILE A 217 -17.32 0.72 11.46
C ILE A 217 -16.85 0.74 12.91
N GLN A 218 -17.55 0.00 13.76
CA GLN A 218 -17.17 -0.27 15.14
C GLN A 218 -17.12 -1.78 15.35
N ILE A 219 -16.14 -2.25 16.12
CA ILE A 219 -16.03 -3.64 16.54
C ILE A 219 -15.88 -3.72 18.05
N ASP A 220 -16.76 -4.48 18.69
CA ASP A 220 -16.73 -4.76 20.12
C ASP A 220 -16.16 -6.16 20.35
N PHE A 221 -15.03 -6.25 21.04
CA PHE A 221 -14.36 -7.51 21.39
C PHE A 221 -14.64 -7.87 22.84
N ASP A 222 -14.84 -9.15 23.14
CA ASP A 222 -15.01 -9.66 24.51
C ASP A 222 -14.36 -11.04 24.71
N ALA A 223 -14.66 -11.69 25.82
CA ALA A 223 -14.08 -12.98 26.19
C ALA A 223 -14.52 -14.17 25.31
N GLY A 224 -15.57 -14.02 24.48
CA GLY A 224 -16.08 -15.09 23.61
C GLY A 224 -15.96 -14.82 22.12
N GLY A 225 -15.88 -13.56 21.70
CA GLY A 225 -15.99 -13.21 20.28
C GLY A 225 -15.89 -11.72 20.01
N PHE A 226 -16.32 -11.33 18.81
CA PHE A 226 -16.48 -9.92 18.44
C PHE A 226 -17.84 -9.64 17.80
N THR A 227 -18.31 -8.41 17.93
CA THR A 227 -19.51 -7.91 17.25
C THR A 227 -19.15 -6.74 16.37
N ILE A 228 -19.49 -6.83 15.08
CA ILE A 228 -19.30 -5.74 14.11
C ILE A 228 -20.60 -4.97 13.89
N GLU A 229 -20.50 -3.65 13.89
CA GLU A 229 -21.56 -2.72 13.51
C GLU A 229 -21.03 -1.63 12.58
N PRO A 230 -21.60 -1.44 11.38
CA PRO A 230 -21.30 -0.25 10.59
C PRO A 230 -21.95 0.99 11.21
N MET A 231 -21.21 2.10 11.25
CA MET A 231 -21.73 3.32 11.84
C MET A 231 -22.62 4.11 10.87
N ALA A 232 -22.62 3.83 9.58
CA ALA A 232 -23.60 4.38 8.64
C ALA A 232 -24.97 3.69 8.77
N THR A 233 -26.04 4.47 8.88
CA THR A 233 -27.40 3.95 9.12
C THR A 233 -27.96 3.14 7.94
N ALA A 234 -27.52 3.46 6.72
CA ALA A 234 -27.87 2.71 5.51
C ALA A 234 -27.08 1.40 5.35
N ALA A 235 -25.98 1.23 6.09
CA ALA A 235 -25.13 0.06 6.04
C ALA A 235 -25.53 -0.99 7.08
N ALA A 236 -25.26 -2.25 6.75
CA ALA A 236 -25.44 -3.41 7.60
C ALA A 236 -24.24 -4.36 7.48
N ALA A 237 -23.82 -4.96 8.59
CA ALA A 237 -23.02 -6.17 8.56
C ALA A 237 -23.97 -7.37 8.44
N THR A 238 -23.63 -8.35 7.62
CA THR A 238 -24.37 -9.61 7.47
C THR A 238 -23.41 -10.78 7.58
N PRO A 239 -23.86 -11.99 7.94
CA PRO A 239 -22.99 -13.16 7.98
C PRO A 239 -22.20 -13.35 6.68
N TYR A 240 -22.82 -13.05 5.53
CA TYR A 240 -22.16 -13.09 4.22
C TYR A 240 -21.07 -12.02 4.07
N THR A 241 -21.37 -10.74 4.31
CA THR A 241 -20.38 -9.66 4.10
C THR A 241 -19.18 -9.80 5.03
N VAL A 242 -19.42 -10.26 6.26
CA VAL A 242 -18.37 -10.46 7.27
C VAL A 242 -17.52 -11.68 6.93
N SER A 243 -18.12 -12.84 6.65
CA SER A 243 -17.35 -14.03 6.30
C SER A 243 -16.61 -13.91 4.96
N ALA A 244 -17.20 -13.22 3.97
CA ALA A 244 -16.57 -13.00 2.67
C ALA A 244 -15.27 -12.20 2.75
N HIS A 245 -15.07 -11.39 3.79
CA HIS A 245 -13.85 -10.60 3.94
C HIS A 245 -12.61 -11.47 4.26
N MET A 246 -12.78 -12.70 4.72
CA MET A 246 -11.67 -13.64 4.85
C MET A 246 -11.09 -14.10 3.50
N LEU A 247 -11.84 -13.97 2.41
CA LEU A 247 -11.35 -14.19 1.03
C LEU A 247 -10.61 -12.97 0.47
N TYR A 248 -10.77 -11.80 1.09
CA TYR A 248 -10.23 -10.55 0.58
C TYR A 248 -8.73 -10.44 0.92
N GLU A 249 -7.91 -10.26 -0.13
CA GLU A 249 -6.44 -10.08 -0.04
C GLU A 249 -5.75 -11.18 0.77
N ASN A 250 -6.29 -12.40 0.71
CA ASN A 250 -5.80 -13.52 1.48
C ASN A 250 -5.59 -14.76 0.59
N SER A 251 -4.51 -15.48 0.86
CA SER A 251 -4.13 -16.68 0.09
C SER A 251 -4.88 -17.94 0.54
N ASP A 252 -5.29 -17.99 1.81
CA ASP A 252 -6.10 -19.06 2.41
C ASP A 252 -7.28 -18.44 3.17
N PRO A 253 -8.55 -18.68 2.77
CA PRO A 253 -9.69 -18.07 3.43
C PRO A 253 -9.91 -18.52 4.89
N PHE A 254 -9.18 -19.53 5.37
CA PHE A 254 -9.32 -20.06 6.73
C PHE A 254 -8.17 -19.68 7.65
N ILE A 255 -6.98 -19.47 7.11
CA ILE A 255 -5.76 -19.20 7.88
C ILE A 255 -5.22 -17.82 7.53
N LEU A 256 -4.98 -17.00 8.55
CA LEU A 256 -4.27 -15.72 8.41
C LEU A 256 -3.02 -15.74 9.28
N HIS A 257 -1.86 -15.64 8.64
CA HIS A 257 -0.57 -15.59 9.34
C HIS A 257 -0.26 -14.18 9.81
N GLU A 258 0.14 -14.07 11.06
CA GLU A 258 0.46 -12.81 11.74
C GLU A 258 1.74 -12.99 12.56
N PRO A 259 2.45 -11.91 12.93
CA PRO A 259 3.59 -12.04 13.83
C PRO A 259 3.20 -12.81 15.11
N GLY A 260 3.97 -13.85 15.42
CA GLY A 260 3.75 -14.68 16.60
C GLY A 260 2.75 -15.84 16.45
N GLY A 261 2.16 -16.06 15.26
CA GLY A 261 1.25 -17.20 15.08
C GLY A 261 0.36 -17.12 13.84
N HIS A 262 -0.83 -17.68 13.96
CA HIS A 262 -1.87 -17.51 12.95
C HIS A 262 -3.26 -17.60 13.56
N LEU A 263 -4.19 -16.92 12.90
CA LEU A 263 -5.62 -17.03 13.11
C LEU A 263 -6.17 -18.22 12.30
N ASP A 264 -6.99 -19.05 12.92
CA ASP A 264 -7.79 -20.11 12.28
C ASP A 264 -9.30 -19.81 12.47
N VAL A 265 -10.01 -19.62 11.36
CA VAL A 265 -11.45 -19.32 11.34
C VAL A 265 -12.34 -20.51 10.95
N ARG A 266 -11.81 -21.75 10.83
CA ARG A 266 -12.63 -22.93 10.44
C ARG A 266 -13.78 -23.21 11.41
N GLY A 267 -13.60 -22.86 12.68
CA GLY A 267 -14.62 -22.97 13.72
C GLY A 267 -15.51 -21.73 13.87
N ALA A 268 -15.34 -20.69 13.04
CA ALA A 268 -16.04 -19.42 13.20
C ALA A 268 -17.53 -19.54 12.83
N VAL A 269 -18.39 -19.01 13.71
CA VAL A 269 -19.84 -18.94 13.53
C VAL A 269 -20.26 -17.48 13.47
N TYR A 270 -21.01 -17.11 12.43
CA TYR A 270 -21.46 -15.75 12.17
C TYR A 270 -22.97 -15.65 12.42
N THR A 271 -23.36 -15.05 13.55
CA THR A 271 -24.75 -14.95 13.99
C THR A 271 -25.25 -13.52 13.83
N PRO A 272 -26.30 -13.26 13.01
CA PRO A 272 -26.90 -11.94 12.96
C PRO A 272 -27.60 -11.64 14.30
N LEU A 273 -27.26 -10.51 14.92
CA LEU A 273 -27.93 -10.06 16.15
C LEU A 273 -29.20 -9.27 15.84
N ASP A 274 -29.19 -8.56 14.71
CA ASP A 274 -30.32 -7.82 14.15
C ASP A 274 -30.05 -7.53 12.66
N GLY A 275 -30.79 -6.58 12.07
CA GLY A 275 -30.64 -6.20 10.67
C GLY A 275 -29.35 -5.45 10.31
N ARG A 276 -28.48 -5.13 11.27
CA ARG A 276 -27.26 -4.34 11.04
C ARG A 276 -26.00 -4.91 11.69
N ARG A 277 -26.14 -5.77 12.71
CA ARG A 277 -25.02 -6.28 13.52
C ARG A 277 -24.84 -7.78 13.39
N VAL A 278 -23.58 -8.21 13.42
CA VAL A 278 -23.18 -9.63 13.40
C VAL A 278 -22.24 -9.93 14.55
N ARG A 279 -22.53 -11.00 15.28
CA ARG A 279 -21.67 -11.61 16.29
C ARG A 279 -20.87 -12.74 15.65
N VAL A 280 -19.57 -12.79 15.94
CA VAL A 280 -18.67 -13.84 15.46
C VAL A 280 -17.94 -14.48 16.63
N GLU A 281 -18.00 -15.80 16.70
CA GLU A 281 -17.42 -16.63 17.79
C GLU A 281 -16.77 -17.89 17.20
N GLY A 282 -15.87 -18.54 17.94
CA GLY A 282 -15.25 -19.82 17.56
C GLY A 282 -13.95 -19.72 16.75
N SER A 283 -13.48 -18.52 16.45
CA SER A 283 -12.15 -18.28 15.86
C SER A 283 -11.02 -18.56 16.85
N GLN A 284 -9.92 -19.16 16.40
CA GLN A 284 -8.82 -19.58 17.27
C GLN A 284 -7.52 -18.88 16.91
N TRP A 285 -6.75 -18.48 17.91
CA TRP A 285 -5.36 -18.06 17.73
C TRP A 285 -4.45 -19.23 18.05
N VAL A 286 -3.56 -19.57 17.12
CA VAL A 286 -2.57 -20.63 17.27
C VAL A 286 -1.18 -19.99 17.35
N PRO A 287 -0.57 -19.93 18.54
CA PRO A 287 0.77 -19.38 18.71
C PRO A 287 1.80 -20.14 17.87
N GLY A 288 2.77 -19.39 17.35
CA GLY A 288 3.87 -19.91 16.55
C GLY A 288 5.19 -19.23 16.92
N ARG A 289 6.19 -19.41 16.06
CA ARG A 289 7.43 -18.65 16.18
C ARG A 289 7.17 -17.18 15.89
N TYR A 290 7.90 -16.30 16.58
CA TYR A 290 7.78 -14.88 16.33
C TYR A 290 8.61 -14.49 15.11
N THR A 291 7.92 -14.26 14.00
CA THR A 291 8.54 -13.81 12.76
C THR A 291 7.82 -12.58 12.23
N VAL A 292 8.57 -11.63 11.68
CA VAL A 292 8.00 -10.45 11.02
C VAL A 292 8.25 -10.53 9.53
N LYS A 293 7.25 -10.16 8.72
CA LYS A 293 7.41 -10.08 7.27
C LYS A 293 8.35 -8.93 6.92
N LEU A 294 9.27 -9.16 6.00
CA LEU A 294 10.14 -8.17 5.39
C LEU A 294 9.61 -7.81 4.00
N GLU A 295 9.40 -6.51 3.78
CA GLU A 295 9.15 -5.93 2.47
C GLU A 295 10.31 -5.01 2.11
N GLY A 296 10.73 -5.03 0.85
CA GLY A 296 11.88 -4.29 0.38
C GLY A 296 11.70 -3.85 -1.04
N ALA A 297 12.13 -2.63 -1.35
CA ALA A 297 12.09 -2.06 -2.67
C ALA A 297 13.49 -1.62 -3.11
N ARG A 298 13.79 -1.80 -4.39
CA ARG A 298 15.02 -1.34 -5.02
C ARG A 298 14.74 -0.65 -6.34
N ILE A 299 15.68 0.15 -6.82
CA ILE A 299 15.63 0.74 -8.15
C ILE A 299 15.91 -0.36 -9.19
N ALA A 300 15.02 -0.49 -10.17
CA ALA A 300 15.11 -1.43 -11.30
C ALA A 300 15.47 -0.74 -12.63
N GLY A 301 15.70 0.57 -12.59
CA GLY A 301 16.04 1.39 -13.75
C GLY A 301 15.38 2.76 -13.67
N TYR A 302 15.44 3.52 -14.76
CA TYR A 302 14.83 4.84 -14.91
C TYR A 302 14.01 4.88 -16.18
N GLN A 303 12.85 5.55 -16.13
CA GLN A 303 11.90 5.56 -17.23
C GLN A 303 11.66 6.95 -17.82
N THR A 304 11.62 6.99 -19.14
CA THR A 304 11.03 8.09 -19.92
C THR A 304 9.85 7.55 -20.69
N VAL A 305 8.74 8.31 -20.70
CA VAL A 305 7.53 7.93 -21.44
C VAL A 305 7.14 9.00 -22.44
N ALA A 306 6.55 8.62 -23.55
CA ALA A 306 5.99 9.53 -24.55
C ALA A 306 4.65 8.99 -25.05
N LEU A 307 3.74 9.88 -25.43
CA LEU A 307 2.43 9.50 -25.97
C LEU A 307 2.22 10.17 -27.33
N ALA A 308 1.96 9.37 -28.36
CA ALA A 308 1.58 9.84 -29.68
C ALA A 308 0.17 9.34 -30.05
N LEU A 309 -0.56 10.10 -30.85
CA LEU A 309 -1.88 9.72 -31.34
C LEU A 309 -1.84 9.50 -32.86
N LEU A 310 -2.15 8.28 -33.28
CA LEU A 310 -2.32 7.90 -34.68
C LEU A 310 -3.80 8.01 -35.04
N ARG A 311 -4.12 8.81 -36.06
CA ARG A 311 -5.51 8.98 -36.54
C ARG A 311 -5.70 8.67 -38.02
N ASP A 312 -4.65 8.82 -38.82
CA ASP A 312 -4.74 8.47 -40.24
C ASP A 312 -5.12 6.98 -40.37
N ARG A 313 -6.13 6.71 -41.21
CA ARG A 313 -6.73 5.37 -41.33
C ARG A 313 -5.70 4.31 -41.70
N ARG A 314 -4.71 4.64 -42.53
CA ARG A 314 -3.65 3.71 -42.93
C ARG A 314 -2.74 3.41 -41.74
N TYR A 315 -2.32 4.42 -40.99
CA TYR A 315 -1.48 4.22 -39.81
C TYR A 315 -2.20 3.50 -38.67
N VAL A 316 -3.49 3.72 -38.50
CA VAL A 316 -4.30 2.96 -37.53
C VAL A 316 -4.36 1.48 -37.92
N ALA A 317 -4.66 1.18 -39.20
CA ALA A 317 -4.74 -0.19 -39.71
C ALA A 317 -3.40 -0.93 -39.62
N HIS A 318 -2.28 -0.22 -39.78
CA HIS A 318 -0.92 -0.76 -39.75
C HIS A 318 -0.15 -0.41 -38.47
N SER A 319 -0.84 -0.04 -37.39
CA SER A 319 -0.22 0.47 -36.16
C SER A 319 0.77 -0.50 -35.51
N ARG A 320 0.51 -1.81 -35.62
CA ARG A 320 1.41 -2.87 -35.12
C ARG A 320 2.71 -2.95 -35.92
N GLU A 321 2.61 -2.90 -37.25
CA GLU A 321 3.77 -2.93 -38.15
C GLU A 321 4.62 -1.67 -37.95
N TRP A 322 3.96 -0.52 -37.89
CA TRP A 322 4.59 0.77 -37.60
C TRP A 322 5.33 0.75 -36.26
N ALA A 323 4.67 0.30 -35.18
CA ALA A 323 5.27 0.23 -33.86
C ALA A 323 6.47 -0.73 -33.82
N ALA A 324 6.37 -1.89 -34.46
CA ALA A 324 7.48 -2.84 -34.52
C ALA A 324 8.71 -2.23 -35.24
N ASP A 325 8.51 -1.49 -36.33
CA ASP A 325 9.61 -0.84 -37.05
C ASP A 325 10.23 0.32 -36.26
N VAL A 326 9.39 1.16 -35.61
CA VAL A 326 9.88 2.20 -34.68
C VAL A 326 10.73 1.57 -33.57
N GLN A 327 10.22 0.52 -32.92
CA GLN A 327 10.92 -0.16 -31.84
C GLN A 327 12.26 -0.73 -32.31
N ALA A 328 12.30 -1.40 -33.46
CA ALA A 328 13.53 -1.96 -34.02
C ALA A 328 14.58 -0.88 -34.34
N ARG A 329 14.17 0.21 -35.00
CA ARG A 329 15.08 1.30 -35.39
C ARG A 329 15.62 2.07 -34.20
N VAL A 330 14.76 2.42 -33.25
CA VAL A 330 15.17 3.17 -32.06
C VAL A 330 16.06 2.29 -31.18
N ALA A 331 15.73 1.01 -30.98
CA ALA A 331 16.60 0.09 -30.25
C ALA A 331 18.00 -0.03 -30.89
N ALA A 332 18.07 -0.16 -32.22
CA ALA A 332 19.34 -0.17 -32.93
C ALA A 332 20.15 1.12 -32.74
N GLN A 333 19.49 2.28 -32.75
CA GLN A 333 20.17 3.56 -32.49
C GLN A 333 20.65 3.68 -31.03
N ILE A 334 19.87 3.20 -30.05
CA ILE A 334 20.29 3.19 -28.65
C ILE A 334 21.59 2.39 -28.50
N VAL A 335 21.67 1.20 -29.11
CA VAL A 335 22.90 0.39 -29.11
C VAL A 335 24.06 1.13 -29.77
N ASP A 336 23.86 1.64 -30.99
CA ASP A 336 24.91 2.28 -31.79
C ASP A 336 25.43 3.58 -31.17
N ARG A 337 24.53 4.44 -30.66
CA ARG A 337 24.86 5.81 -30.24
C ARG A 337 25.08 5.97 -28.75
N MET A 338 24.41 5.16 -27.92
CA MET A 338 24.54 5.22 -26.47
C MET A 338 25.45 4.12 -25.92
N GLY A 339 25.81 3.12 -26.73
CA GLY A 339 26.68 2.02 -26.33
C GLY A 339 26.06 1.08 -25.30
N LEU A 340 24.72 1.08 -25.17
CA LEU A 340 24.00 0.16 -24.30
C LEU A 340 23.86 -1.19 -24.99
N ALA A 341 24.10 -2.29 -24.25
CA ALA A 341 23.75 -3.61 -24.73
C ALA A 341 22.22 -3.78 -24.79
N PRO A 342 21.67 -4.60 -25.71
CA PRO A 342 20.23 -4.81 -25.85
C PRO A 342 19.50 -5.21 -24.57
N GLU A 343 20.19 -5.92 -23.66
CA GLU A 343 19.69 -6.38 -22.36
C GLU A 343 19.72 -5.30 -21.26
N GLU A 344 20.42 -4.18 -21.46
CA GLU A 344 20.53 -3.09 -20.47
C GLU A 344 19.36 -2.11 -20.53
N PHE A 345 18.53 -2.17 -21.57
CA PHE A 345 17.37 -1.30 -21.72
C PHE A 345 16.15 -2.05 -22.23
N THR A 346 14.97 -1.47 -21.99
CA THR A 346 13.73 -1.90 -22.62
C THR A 346 13.10 -0.74 -23.37
N LEU A 347 12.52 -1.03 -24.53
CA LEU A 347 11.71 -0.10 -25.30
C LEU A 347 10.39 -0.80 -25.63
N GLU A 348 9.29 -0.28 -25.09
CA GLU A 348 7.94 -0.77 -25.33
C GLU A 348 7.14 0.30 -26.07
N LEU A 349 6.35 -0.13 -27.07
CA LEU A 349 5.30 0.69 -27.67
C LEU A 349 3.95 0.03 -27.44
N ARG A 350 3.18 0.54 -26.47
CA ARG A 350 1.86 0.01 -26.13
C ARG A 350 0.78 0.70 -26.95
N LEU A 351 -0.04 -0.07 -27.65
CA LEU A 351 -1.09 0.42 -28.53
C LEU A 351 -2.44 0.48 -27.79
N ILE A 352 -2.76 1.67 -27.25
CA ILE A 352 -4.02 1.97 -26.56
C ILE A 352 -5.16 2.01 -27.59
N GLY A 353 -6.24 1.29 -27.28
CA GLY A 353 -7.35 1.04 -28.21
C GLY A 353 -7.20 -0.25 -29.02
N MET A 354 -6.05 -0.91 -28.91
CA MET A 354 -5.77 -2.22 -29.49
C MET A 354 -5.65 -3.27 -28.37
N ASP A 355 -4.49 -3.36 -27.73
CA ASP A 355 -4.15 -4.41 -26.76
C ASP A 355 -3.20 -3.95 -25.66
N ALA A 356 -3.08 -2.64 -25.39
CA ALA A 356 -2.15 -2.10 -24.39
C ALA A 356 -2.27 -2.71 -22.97
N THR A 357 -3.43 -3.25 -22.61
CA THR A 357 -3.68 -3.86 -21.29
C THR A 357 -3.34 -5.36 -21.26
N LEU A 358 -3.89 -6.14 -22.21
CA LEU A 358 -3.79 -7.60 -22.21
C LEU A 358 -2.67 -8.13 -23.13
N GLY A 359 -2.12 -7.30 -24.00
CA GLY A 359 -1.10 -7.67 -24.97
C GLY A 359 -1.52 -8.92 -25.76
N PRO A 360 -0.67 -9.97 -25.83
CA PRO A 360 -0.99 -11.23 -26.51
C PRO A 360 -2.22 -11.96 -25.98
N LEU A 361 -2.71 -11.63 -24.79
CA LEU A 361 -3.91 -12.24 -24.20
C LEU A 361 -5.21 -11.57 -24.67
N GLU A 362 -5.13 -10.47 -25.42
CA GLU A 362 -6.31 -9.82 -26.00
C GLU A 362 -6.96 -10.73 -27.05
N ASN A 363 -8.27 -10.96 -26.90
CA ASN A 363 -9.04 -11.87 -27.74
C ASN A 363 -10.18 -11.17 -28.50
N ARG A 364 -10.32 -9.85 -28.35
CA ARG A 364 -11.25 -9.01 -29.10
C ARG A 364 -10.49 -8.20 -30.13
N GLN A 365 -11.11 -8.04 -31.30
CA GLN A 365 -10.61 -7.16 -32.35
C GLN A 365 -11.55 -5.97 -32.50
N GLY A 366 -11.03 -4.77 -32.26
CA GLY A 366 -11.72 -3.51 -32.52
C GLY A 366 -11.33 -2.90 -33.87
N GLN A 367 -12.08 -1.90 -34.31
CA GLN A 367 -11.70 -0.99 -35.40
C GLN A 367 -11.63 0.43 -34.85
N PRO A 368 -10.57 0.77 -34.11
CA PRO A 368 -10.46 2.11 -33.52
C PRO A 368 -10.37 3.16 -34.63
N VAL A 369 -10.93 4.35 -34.36
CA VAL A 369 -10.76 5.53 -35.24
C VAL A 369 -9.38 6.15 -35.05
N GLU A 370 -8.80 5.97 -33.86
CA GLU A 370 -7.49 6.46 -33.48
C GLU A 370 -6.83 5.49 -32.48
N VAL A 371 -5.50 5.42 -32.51
CA VAL A 371 -4.70 4.58 -31.64
C VAL A 371 -3.74 5.46 -30.85
N GLY A 372 -3.75 5.32 -29.53
CA GLY A 372 -2.73 5.92 -28.67
C GLY A 372 -1.49 5.04 -28.64
N VAL A 373 -0.31 5.60 -28.85
CA VAL A 373 0.96 4.89 -28.76
C VAL A 373 1.69 5.40 -27.52
N LEU A 374 1.69 4.59 -26.47
CA LEU A 374 2.48 4.85 -25.27
C LEU A 374 3.86 4.23 -25.43
N GLY A 375 4.86 5.07 -25.71
CA GLY A 375 6.26 4.70 -25.70
C GLY A 375 6.83 4.73 -24.28
N ILE A 376 7.50 3.66 -23.88
CA ILE A 376 8.14 3.52 -22.57
C ILE A 376 9.57 3.05 -22.81
N VAL A 377 10.54 3.86 -22.36
CA VAL A 377 11.96 3.49 -22.40
C VAL A 377 12.46 3.35 -20.98
N THR A 378 13.08 2.21 -20.65
CA THR A 378 13.73 1.97 -19.36
C THR A 378 15.22 1.78 -19.57
N CYS A 379 16.05 2.53 -18.85
CA CYS A 379 17.52 2.42 -18.91
C CYS A 379 18.14 2.36 -17.50
N PRO A 380 19.43 2.00 -17.35
CA PRO A 380 20.09 1.89 -16.05
C PRO A 380 20.23 3.21 -15.29
N THR A 381 20.30 4.34 -16.00
CA THR A 381 20.42 5.68 -15.40
C THR A 381 19.38 6.66 -15.96
N GLU A 382 19.07 7.70 -15.18
CA GLU A 382 18.12 8.75 -15.58
C GLU A 382 18.57 9.49 -16.84
N ALA A 383 19.87 9.80 -16.96
CA ALA A 383 20.42 10.47 -18.12
C ALA A 383 20.29 9.62 -19.39
N GLN A 384 20.53 8.31 -19.29
CA GLN A 384 20.33 7.38 -20.41
C GLN A 384 18.87 7.28 -20.81
N ALA A 385 17.94 7.14 -19.85
CA ALA A 385 16.51 7.08 -20.14
C ALA A 385 16.06 8.36 -20.87
N ALA A 386 16.49 9.52 -20.37
CA ALA A 386 16.17 10.81 -20.96
C ALA A 386 16.69 10.97 -22.38
N GLU A 387 17.92 10.53 -22.65
CA GLU A 387 18.49 10.58 -24.00
C GLU A 387 17.78 9.63 -24.95
N ALA A 388 17.51 8.39 -24.51
CA ALA A 388 16.78 7.42 -25.32
C ALA A 388 15.34 7.87 -25.62
N GLY A 389 14.68 8.57 -24.69
CA GLY A 389 13.38 9.22 -24.94
C GLY A 389 13.42 10.29 -26.03
N LYS A 390 14.49 11.10 -26.09
CA LYS A 390 14.71 12.07 -27.18
C LYS A 390 14.98 11.39 -28.52
N MET A 391 15.64 10.23 -28.50
CA MET A 391 15.85 9.42 -29.71
C MET A 391 14.55 8.81 -30.23
N LEU A 392 13.63 8.44 -29.33
CA LEU A 392 12.30 7.93 -29.67
C LEU A 392 11.37 9.01 -30.26
N ASN A 393 11.45 10.25 -29.74
CA ASN A 393 10.55 11.36 -30.11
C ASN A 393 10.37 11.56 -31.64
N PRO A 394 11.43 11.73 -32.47
CA PRO A 394 11.26 11.99 -33.90
C PRO A 394 10.57 10.83 -34.63
N TYR A 395 10.75 9.59 -34.16
CA TYR A 395 10.05 8.44 -34.73
C TYR A 395 8.56 8.45 -34.38
N LEU A 396 8.22 8.78 -33.14
CA LEU A 396 6.82 8.91 -32.74
C LEU A 396 6.11 10.08 -33.42
N LEU A 397 6.84 11.05 -33.98
CA LEU A 397 6.26 12.20 -34.68
C LEU A 397 6.18 12.00 -36.19
N HIS A 398 7.22 11.42 -36.80
CA HIS A 398 7.45 11.49 -38.24
C HIS A 398 7.78 10.15 -38.91
N HIS A 399 7.72 9.01 -38.21
CA HIS A 399 8.09 7.73 -38.81
C HIS A 399 7.05 7.26 -39.85
N ALA A 400 7.50 7.07 -41.08
CA ALA A 400 6.69 6.60 -42.20
C ALA A 400 6.61 5.06 -42.24
N LEU A 401 5.53 4.51 -42.78
CA LEU A 401 5.36 3.06 -43.00
C LEU A 401 6.25 2.53 -44.14
N THR A 402 6.58 3.38 -45.11
CA THR A 402 7.33 3.05 -46.33
C THR A 402 8.34 4.14 -46.67
N GLU A 403 9.45 3.78 -47.33
CA GLU A 403 10.51 4.73 -47.69
C GLU A 403 10.08 5.81 -48.70
N ASN A 404 9.09 5.48 -49.54
CA ASN A 404 8.64 6.33 -50.64
C ASN A 404 7.25 6.92 -50.37
N GLU A 405 7.07 7.62 -49.25
CA GLU A 405 5.83 8.35 -48.96
C GLU A 405 6.06 9.72 -48.31
N PRO A 406 5.07 10.63 -48.37
CA PRO A 406 5.12 11.88 -47.62
C PRO A 406 5.24 11.61 -46.12
N MET A 407 6.15 12.32 -45.46
CA MET A 407 6.40 12.19 -44.03
C MET A 407 5.09 12.44 -43.24
N PRO A 408 4.63 11.48 -42.42
CA PRO A 408 3.47 11.71 -41.58
C PRO A 408 3.81 12.72 -40.48
N THR A 409 2.76 13.29 -39.89
CA THR A 409 2.88 14.01 -38.62
C THR A 409 1.80 13.49 -37.70
N PHE A 410 2.22 12.89 -36.59
CA PHE A 410 1.32 12.43 -35.53
C PHE A 410 1.13 13.51 -34.47
N ALA A 411 0.08 13.37 -33.65
CA ALA A 411 -0.21 14.36 -32.63
C ALA A 411 0.41 13.95 -31.29
N PHE A 412 1.15 14.87 -30.67
CA PHE A 412 1.53 14.77 -29.27
C PHE A 412 0.51 15.53 -28.39
N PRO A 413 0.01 14.94 -27.31
CA PRO A 413 -0.91 15.61 -26.40
C PRO A 413 -0.22 16.65 -25.50
N PHE A 414 1.11 16.58 -25.36
CA PHE A 414 1.91 17.46 -24.51
C PHE A 414 3.14 18.01 -25.25
N SER A 415 3.70 19.11 -24.74
CA SER A 415 4.99 19.68 -25.17
C SER A 415 5.78 20.11 -23.92
N PRO A 416 6.95 19.51 -23.63
CA PRO A 416 7.61 18.43 -24.38
C PRO A 416 6.76 17.14 -24.43
N ALA A 417 6.98 16.32 -25.46
CA ALA A 417 6.19 15.10 -25.69
C ALA A 417 6.64 13.93 -24.82
N GLU A 418 7.94 13.85 -24.55
CA GLU A 418 8.55 12.93 -23.60
C GLU A 418 8.54 13.49 -22.18
N MET A 419 8.23 12.64 -21.22
CA MET A 419 8.13 12.95 -19.81
C MET A 419 9.05 12.02 -19.03
N GLN A 420 9.93 12.61 -18.22
CA GLN A 420 10.77 11.85 -17.29
C GLN A 420 9.89 11.32 -16.15
N ARG A 421 9.70 10.00 -16.12
CA ARG A 421 8.98 9.34 -15.03
C ARG A 421 9.86 9.18 -13.79
N GLY A 422 11.18 9.16 -13.99
CA GLY A 422 12.19 8.92 -12.96
C GLY A 422 12.38 7.44 -12.67
N ALA A 423 12.88 7.13 -11.47
CA ALA A 423 13.22 5.76 -11.08
C ALA A 423 12.01 4.81 -11.15
N LEU A 424 12.24 3.64 -11.74
CA LEU A 424 11.40 2.45 -11.64
C LEU A 424 11.84 1.67 -10.41
N TYR A 425 10.87 1.22 -9.63
CA TYR A 425 11.11 0.40 -8.45
C TYR A 425 10.49 -0.98 -8.66
N GLU A 426 11.07 -1.98 -8.00
CA GLU A 426 10.52 -3.33 -7.88
C GLU A 426 10.54 -3.78 -6.42
N PHE A 427 9.60 -4.65 -6.05
CA PHE A 427 9.70 -5.38 -4.77
C PHE A 427 10.76 -6.47 -4.90
N CYS A 428 11.58 -6.61 -3.88
CA CYS A 428 12.68 -7.58 -3.85
C CYS A 428 12.71 -8.44 -2.58
N LEU A 429 11.79 -8.20 -1.63
CA LEU A 429 11.61 -9.05 -0.45
C LEU A 429 10.14 -9.43 -0.29
N ASN A 430 9.91 -10.73 -0.16
CA ASN A 430 8.69 -11.34 0.39
C ASN A 430 9.12 -12.44 1.36
N HIS A 431 9.77 -12.06 2.46
CA HIS A 431 10.41 -12.99 3.38
C HIS A 431 9.87 -12.78 4.80
N VAL A 432 10.13 -13.70 5.70
CA VAL A 432 9.98 -13.49 7.14
C VAL A 432 11.33 -13.56 7.83
N MET A 433 11.48 -12.77 8.88
CA MET A 433 12.66 -12.73 9.74
C MET A 433 12.26 -13.15 11.16
N GLU A 434 12.89 -14.18 11.69
CA GLU A 434 12.69 -14.66 13.06
C GLU A 434 13.34 -13.68 14.06
N LEU A 435 12.61 -13.31 15.10
CA LEU A 435 13.06 -12.42 16.18
C LEU A 435 13.00 -13.16 17.53
N ASP A 436 13.94 -12.85 18.43
CA ASP A 436 13.89 -13.39 19.80
C ASP A 436 13.02 -12.54 20.72
N ASP A 437 12.96 -11.24 20.45
CA ASP A 437 12.10 -10.28 21.13
C ASP A 437 11.27 -9.51 20.09
N PRO A 438 9.94 -9.33 20.30
CA PRO A 438 9.10 -8.59 19.36
C PRO A 438 9.62 -7.20 18.99
N MET A 439 10.27 -6.49 19.92
CA MET A 439 10.78 -5.13 19.70
C MET A 439 12.18 -5.09 19.09
N GLU A 440 12.89 -6.22 18.93
CA GLU A 440 14.30 -6.28 18.49
C GLU A 440 14.55 -5.53 17.16
N ALA A 441 13.59 -5.60 16.24
CA ALA A 441 13.66 -4.97 14.93
C ALA A 441 13.07 -3.55 14.89
N PHE A 442 12.46 -3.05 15.97
CA PHE A 442 11.67 -1.83 15.94
C PHE A 442 12.24 -0.76 16.87
N ARG A 443 12.08 0.51 16.48
CA ARG A 443 12.49 1.64 17.31
C ARG A 443 11.26 2.42 17.75
N LEU A 444 11.07 2.53 19.05
CA LEU A 444 9.99 3.28 19.67
C LEU A 444 10.56 4.55 20.30
N ASP A 445 10.08 5.70 19.84
CA ASP A 445 10.41 7.01 20.38
C ASP A 445 9.13 7.68 20.90
N VAL A 446 9.21 8.42 22.01
CA VAL A 446 8.08 9.12 22.63
C VAL A 446 8.38 10.61 22.67
N HIS A 447 7.43 11.41 22.20
CA HIS A 447 7.55 12.85 22.02
C HIS A 447 6.45 13.56 22.80
N GLU A 448 6.80 14.64 23.50
CA GLU A 448 5.82 15.57 24.05
C GLU A 448 5.63 16.70 23.02
N VAL A 449 4.44 16.78 22.44
CA VAL A 449 4.05 17.72 21.39
C VAL A 449 3.07 18.72 21.98
N GLY A 450 3.34 20.03 21.86
CA GLY A 450 2.38 21.02 22.36
C GLY A 450 2.79 22.44 22.07
N HIS A 451 1.79 23.32 22.06
CA HIS A 451 2.01 24.75 22.10
C HIS A 451 2.42 25.15 23.53
N GLY A 452 3.54 25.89 23.63
CA GLY A 452 4.21 26.32 24.87
C GLY A 452 3.32 26.55 26.08
#